data_AF-A0A6P0CGG5-F1
#
_entry.id   AF-A0A6P0CGG5-F1
#
_cell.length_a   1.000
_cell.length_b   1.000
_cell.length_c   1.000
_cell.angle_alpha   90.00
_cell.angle_beta   90.00
_cell.angle_gamma   90.00
#
_symmetry.space_group_name_H-M   'P 1'
#
loop_
_entity.id
_entity.type
_entity.pdbx_description
1 polymer ?
#
loop_
_entity_poly.entity_id
_entity_poly.type
_entity_poly.pdbx_seq_one_letter_code
_entity_poly.pdbx_strand_id
1 'polypeptide(L)'
;MVDVTLWAGLRPLADNQKVVRVEARTIRELLRELEDRYPGLAEPIKGQVAVAVNGVIYRNDWSQELPEDAEVLLMRRLAGG
;
A
#
# COMPACT_ATOMS: atom_id res chain seq x y z
N MET A 1 3.01 -10.17 -9.89
CA MET A 1 2.30 -8.87 -9.79
C MET A 1 1.31 -8.96 -8.63
N VAL A 2 1.01 -7.83 -7.99
CA VAL A 2 0.04 -7.77 -6.88
C VAL A 2 -0.98 -6.67 -7.11
N ASP A 3 -2.22 -6.94 -6.69
CA ASP A 3 -3.33 -5.99 -6.78
C ASP A 3 -3.41 -5.22 -5.44
N VAL A 4 -3.21 -3.90 -5.50
CA VAL A 4 -3.23 -3.02 -4.34
C VAL A 4 -4.51 -2.21 -4.31
N THR A 5 -5.35 -2.43 -3.30
CA THR A 5 -6.57 -1.67 -3.08
C THR A 5 -6.29 -0.42 -2.25
N LEU A 6 -6.84 0.71 -2.72
CA LEU A 6 -6.72 2.02 -2.10
C LEU A 6 -8.02 2.42 -1.38
N TRP A 7 -7.91 2.88 -0.13
CA TRP A 7 -9.05 3.50 0.55
C TRP A 7 -9.44 4.82 -0.16
N ALA A 8 -10.69 5.26 0.04
CA ALA A 8 -11.29 6.36 -0.72
C ALA A 8 -10.44 7.65 -0.78
N GLY A 9 -9.77 8.04 0.30
CA GLY A 9 -8.93 9.23 0.39
C GLY A 9 -7.58 9.14 -0.32
N LEU A 10 -7.10 7.95 -0.71
CA LEU A 10 -5.87 7.84 -1.52
C LEU A 10 -6.17 7.84 -3.02
N ARG A 11 -7.40 7.53 -3.44
CA ARG A 11 -7.74 7.40 -4.87
C ARG A 11 -7.47 8.68 -5.66
N PRO A 12 -7.80 9.90 -5.18
CA PRO A 12 -7.49 11.13 -5.91
C PRO A 12 -5.98 11.35 -6.14
N LEU A 13 -5.13 10.70 -5.35
CA LEU A 13 -3.67 10.76 -5.43
C LEU A 13 -3.09 9.69 -6.37
N ALA A 14 -3.92 8.78 -6.88
CA ALA A 14 -3.58 7.66 -7.74
C ALA A 14 -4.54 7.57 -8.95
N ASP A 15 -4.70 8.69 -9.67
CA ASP A 15 -5.55 8.82 -10.86
C ASP A 15 -7.01 8.37 -10.67
N ASN A 16 -7.55 8.52 -9.46
CA ASN A 16 -8.88 8.05 -9.06
C ASN A 16 -9.09 6.53 -9.16
N GLN A 17 -8.01 5.74 -9.23
CA GLN A 17 -8.09 4.29 -9.29
C GLN A 17 -8.37 3.69 -7.90
N LYS A 18 -9.28 2.72 -7.84
CA LYS A 18 -9.53 1.94 -6.62
C LYS A 18 -8.47 0.88 -6.39
N VAL A 19 -8.01 0.24 -7.47
CA VAL A 19 -7.03 -0.84 -7.46
C VAL A 19 -5.93 -0.47 -8.42
N VAL A 20 -4.68 -0.62 -7.97
CA VAL A 20 -3.49 -0.41 -8.79
C VAL A 20 -2.65 -1.68 -8.80
N ARG A 21 -2.18 -2.09 -9.98
CA ARG A 21 -1.32 -3.26 -10.16
C ARG A 21 0.13 -2.87 -10.07
N VAL A 22 0.87 -3.55 -9.20
CA VAL A 22 2.28 -3.24 -8.92
C VAL A 22 3.10 -4.51 -9.01
N GLU A 23 4.30 -4.42 -9.58
CA GLU A 23 5.28 -5.50 -9.52
C GLU A 23 6.20 -5.26 -8.33
N ALA A 24 6.06 -6.07 -7.29
CA ALA A 24 6.85 -5.98 -6.07
C ALA A 24 6.94 -7.35 -5.41
N ARG A 25 8.10 -7.64 -4.79
CA ARG A 25 8.34 -8.88 -4.04
C ARG A 25 8.25 -8.68 -2.54
N THR A 26 8.30 -7.44 -2.06
CA THR A 26 8.19 -7.09 -0.65
C THR A 26 7.27 -5.89 -0.45
N ILE A 27 6.76 -5.72 0.77
CA ILE A 27 5.97 -4.53 1.12
C ILE A 27 6.75 -3.24 0.88
N ARG A 28 8.05 -3.22 1.20
CA ARG A 28 8.93 -2.07 0.95
C ARG A 28 9.00 -1.71 -0.54
N GLU A 29 9.21 -2.70 -1.40
CA GLU A 29 9.24 -2.48 -2.85
C GLU A 29 7.89 -1.97 -3.37
N LEU A 30 6.78 -2.55 -2.89
CA LEU A 30 5.43 -2.10 -3.24
C LEU A 30 5.21 -0.64 -2.88
N LEU A 31 5.58 -0.24 -1.66
CA LEU A 31 5.41 1.15 -1.21
C LEU A 31 6.26 2.09 -2.06
N ARG A 32 7.51 1.73 -2.34
CA ARG A 32 8.40 2.52 -3.19
C ARG A 32 7.85 2.69 -4.61
N GLU A 33 7.39 1.61 -5.24
CA GLU A 33 6.85 1.66 -6.60
C GLU A 33 5.56 2.48 -6.67
N LEU A 34 4.74 2.48 -5.61
CA LEU A 34 3.59 3.37 -5.50
C LEU A 34 3.99 4.84 -5.39
N GLU A 35 5.04 5.16 -4.64
CA GLU A 35 5.57 6.54 -4.53
C GLU A 35 6.16 7.01 -5.86
N ASP A 36 6.93 6.15 -6.54
CA ASP A 36 7.58 6.45 -7.81
C ASP A 36 6.53 6.69 -8.92
N ARG A 37 5.46 5.90 -8.95
CA ARG A 37 4.36 6.05 -9.92
C ARG A 37 3.39 7.17 -9.57
N TYR A 38 3.14 7.38 -8.28
CA TYR A 38 2.16 8.34 -7.78
C TYR A 38 2.81 9.19 -6.68
N PRO A 39 3.53 10.27 -7.03
CA PRO A 39 4.23 11.10 -6.07
C PRO A 39 3.34 11.68 -4.95
N GLY A 40 2.04 11.85 -5.22
CA GLY A 40 1.04 12.26 -4.23
C GLY A 40 0.83 11.25 -3.08
N LEU A 41 1.21 9.97 -3.25
CA LEU A 41 1.13 8.94 -2.22
C LEU A 41 2.31 8.94 -1.24
N ALA A 42 3.41 9.63 -1.55
CA ALA A 42 4.61 9.63 -0.71
C ALA A 42 4.37 10.18 0.70
N GLU A 43 3.59 11.26 0.81
CA GLU A 43 3.29 11.86 2.12
C GLU A 43 2.40 10.94 2.99
N PRO A 44 1.27 10.40 2.49
CA PRO A 44 0.51 9.38 3.21
C PRO A 44 1.35 8.17 3.64
N ILE A 45 2.17 7.62 2.74
CA ILE A 45 2.97 6.41 2.97
C ILE A 45 4.01 6.59 4.08
N LYS A 46 4.72 7.72 4.13
CA LYS A 46 5.79 7.97 5.11
C LYS A 46 5.35 7.93 6.57
N GLY A 47 4.12 8.33 6.89
CA GLY A 47 3.72 8.57 8.28
C GLY A 47 2.51 7.80 8.78
N GLN A 48 1.64 7.29 7.89
CA GLN A 48 0.25 7.02 8.28
C GLN A 48 -0.37 5.76 7.66
N VAL A 49 0.39 4.91 6.97
CA VAL A 49 -0.19 3.69 6.38
C VAL A 49 0.06 2.44 7.22
N ALA A 50 -0.94 1.56 7.23
CA ALA A 50 -0.81 0.15 7.51
C ALA A 50 -1.08 -0.60 6.20
N VAL A 51 -0.39 -1.71 6.00
CA VAL A 51 -0.52 -2.56 4.83
C VAL A 51 -1.13 -3.89 5.27
N ALA A 52 -2.31 -4.23 4.78
CA ALA A 52 -2.84 -5.57 4.96
C ALA A 52 -2.46 -6.43 3.76
N VAL A 53 -1.87 -7.60 4.00
CA VAL A 53 -1.52 -8.59 2.99
C VAL A 53 -2.24 -9.88 3.35
N ASN A 54 -3.16 -10.34 2.49
CA ASN A 54 -3.99 -11.53 2.72
C ASN A 54 -4.66 -11.54 4.12
N GLY A 55 -5.16 -10.38 4.56
CA GLY A 55 -5.81 -10.21 5.87
C GLY A 55 -4.88 -9.99 7.06
N VAL A 56 -3.55 -10.11 6.90
CA VAL A 56 -2.57 -9.83 7.95
C VAL A 56 -2.10 -8.38 7.88
N ILE A 57 -2.20 -7.63 8.98
CA ILE A 57 -1.89 -6.20 9.03
C ILE A 57 -0.45 -5.96 9.49
N TYR A 58 0.32 -5.28 8.64
CA TYR A 58 1.69 -4.83 8.89
C TYR A 58 1.72 -3.31 9.08
N ARG A 59 2.40 -2.86 10.13
CA ARG A 59 2.47 -1.43 10.51
C ARG A 59 3.87 -0.83 10.45
N ASN A 60 4.89 -1.64 10.73
CA ASN A 60 6.29 -1.20 10.77
C ASN A 60 7.24 -2.27 10.20
N ASP A 61 6.72 -3.39 9.71
CA ASP A 61 7.53 -4.46 9.12
C ASP A 61 7.28 -4.48 7.61
N TRP A 62 8.20 -3.85 6.88
CA TRP A 62 8.14 -3.71 5.43
C TRP A 62 9.04 -4.72 4.71
N SER A 63 9.76 -5.56 5.45
CA SER A 63 10.62 -6.61 4.90
C SER A 63 9.84 -7.84 4.45
N GLN A 64 8.56 -7.93 4.81
CA GLN A 64 7.73 -9.08 4.48
C GLN A 64 7.59 -9.27 2.98
N GLU A 65 7.77 -10.50 2.55
CA GLU A 65 7.59 -10.91 1.18
C GLU A 65 6.10 -10.88 0.81
N LEU A 66 5.83 -10.47 -0.41
CA LEU A 66 4.50 -10.48 -1.00
C LEU A 66 4.39 -11.73 -1.87
N PRO A 67 3.49 -12.67 -1.52
CA PRO A 67 3.18 -13.79 -2.39
C PRO A 67 2.74 -13.31 -3.78
N GLU A 68 2.96 -14.15 -4.79
CA GLU A 68 2.30 -13.95 -6.08
C GLU A 68 0.78 -13.94 -5.88
N ASP A 69 0.09 -13.01 -6.56
CA ASP A 69 -1.35 -12.80 -6.48
C ASP A 69 -1.89 -12.44 -5.08
N ALA A 70 -1.03 -11.94 -4.18
CA ALA A 70 -1.47 -11.46 -2.88
C ALA A 70 -2.48 -10.30 -3.00
N GLU A 71 -3.52 -10.35 -2.17
CA GLU A 71 -4.45 -9.23 -2.00
C GLU A 71 -3.83 -8.24 -1.01
N VAL A 72 -3.54 -7.03 -1.50
CA VAL A 72 -2.95 -5.97 -0.69
C VAL A 72 -3.95 -4.83 -0.50
N LEU A 73 -4.12 -4.37 0.74
CA LEU A 73 -4.95 -3.21 1.06
C LEU A 73 -4.11 -2.17 1.83
N LEU A 74 -4.05 -0.95 1.29
CA LEU A 74 -3.54 0.18 2.06
C LEU A 74 -4.64 0.70 2.98
N MET A 75 -4.28 0.96 4.23
CA MET A 75 -5.17 1.41 5.30
C MET A 75 -4.57 2.57 6.07
N ARG A 76 -5.42 3.49 6.58
CA ARG A 76 -4.96 4.51 7.52
C ARG A 76 -4.56 3.83 8.82
N ARG A 77 -3.46 4.25 9.43
CA ARG A 77 -3.20 3.96 10.83
C ARG A 77 -4.33 4.59 11.64
N LEU A 78 -5.15 3.74 12.24
CA LEU A 78 -6.04 4.18 13.30
C LEU A 78 -5.15 4.48 14.51
N ALA A 79 -5.22 5.70 15.02
CA ALA A 79 -4.66 5.98 16.34
C ALA A 79 -5.44 5.09 17.33
N GLY A 80 -4.77 4.12 17.93
CA GLY A 80 -5.30 3.47 19.12
C GLY A 80 -5.40 4.54 20.20
N GLY A 81 -6.58 4.67 20.80
CA GLY A 81 -6.79 5.54 21.96
C GLY A 81 -5.97 5.09 23.16
#